data_AF-A0A7V9QC15-F1
#
_entry.id   AF-A0A7V9QC15-F1
#
_cell.length_a   1.000
_cell.length_b   1.000
_cell.length_c   1.000
_cell.angle_alpha   90.00
_cell.angle_beta   90.00
_cell.angle_gamma   90.00
#
_symmetry.space_group_name_H-M   'P 1'
#
loop_
_entity.id
_entity.type
_entity.pdbx_description
1 polymer ?
#
loop_
_entity_poly.entity_id
_entity_poly.type
_entity_poly.pdbx_seq_one_letter_code
_entity_poly.pdbx_strand_id
1 'polypeptide(L)'
;MPLRARPEDRKRARARISYELPVSGFQQPDDVTCGPTCLRQIYDFFDQDIPLDEVLGEIDRNEDGGTLAVYLAISALKRGFCARIYSYDLRIFDPSWSSLPSGELREKIELRLPHLRREKAARCARAFIRFLKLGGEMAFDELTPSLLKSILNRNHPILAGLSATYLYKMP
;
A
#
# COMPACT_ATOMS: atom_id res chain seq x y z
N MET A 1 28.34 -6.41 34.17
CA MET A 1 27.99 -7.70 33.52
C MET A 1 27.10 -7.40 32.31
N PRO A 2 27.59 -7.54 31.07
CA PRO A 2 26.75 -7.39 29.90
C PRO A 2 26.02 -8.72 29.60
N LEU A 3 24.71 -8.64 29.40
CA LEU A 3 23.86 -9.74 28.95
C LEU A 3 24.30 -10.19 27.55
N ARG A 4 24.84 -11.41 27.46
CA ARG A 4 25.09 -12.08 26.17
C ARG A 4 23.75 -12.34 25.49
N ALA A 5 23.55 -11.79 24.30
CA ALA A 5 22.49 -12.21 23.41
C ALA A 5 22.60 -13.72 23.18
N ARG A 6 21.51 -14.45 23.42
CA ARG A 6 21.44 -15.89 23.15
C ARG A 6 21.54 -16.12 21.64
N PRO A 7 22.22 -17.16 21.18
CA PRO A 7 22.23 -17.51 19.76
C PRO A 7 20.81 -17.88 19.35
N GLU A 8 20.25 -17.19 18.35
CA GLU A 8 19.02 -17.65 17.72
C GLU A 8 19.28 -19.01 17.08
N ASP A 9 18.50 -20.00 17.50
CA ASP A 9 18.37 -21.33 16.91
C ASP A 9 17.92 -21.22 15.44
N ARG A 10 18.85 -20.89 14.53
CA ARG A 10 18.69 -21.12 13.10
C ARG A 10 18.91 -22.60 12.79
N LYS A 11 18.02 -23.46 13.29
CA LYS A 11 17.95 -24.88 12.89
C LYS A 11 16.68 -25.17 12.11
N ARG A 12 16.82 -25.12 10.78
CA ARG A 12 16.56 -26.20 9.81
C ARG A 12 16.26 -25.59 8.45
N ALA A 13 17.11 -25.91 7.48
CA ALA A 13 16.86 -25.70 6.07
C ALA A 13 15.65 -26.54 5.63
N ARG A 14 14.44 -26.02 5.83
CA ARG A 14 13.31 -26.39 4.98
C ARG A 14 13.64 -25.87 3.59
N ALA A 15 13.47 -26.70 2.56
CA ALA A 15 13.58 -26.28 1.17
C ALA A 15 12.90 -24.91 1.02
N ARG A 16 13.65 -23.92 0.54
CA ARG A 16 13.08 -22.60 0.25
C ARG A 16 12.09 -22.82 -0.89
N ILE A 17 10.81 -22.97 -0.55
CA ILE A 17 9.74 -22.84 -1.54
C ILE A 17 9.82 -21.38 -2.01
N SER A 18 10.28 -21.17 -3.25
CA SER A 18 10.14 -19.87 -3.90
C SER A 18 8.67 -19.71 -4.23
N TYR A 19 8.09 -18.61 -3.75
CA TYR A 19 6.76 -18.19 -4.15
C TYR A 19 6.96 -17.23 -5.32
N GLU A 20 6.61 -17.69 -6.52
CA GLU A 20 6.76 -16.92 -7.75
C GLU A 20 5.36 -16.59 -8.26
N LEU A 21 5.05 -15.29 -8.30
CA LEU A 21 3.88 -14.78 -9.01
C LEU A 21 4.39 -14.21 -10.35
N PRO A 22 3.85 -14.67 -11.49
CA PRO A 22 4.25 -14.17 -12.80
C PRO A 22 3.67 -12.78 -13.04
N VAL A 23 4.30 -11.75 -12.48
CA VAL A 23 3.95 -10.35 -12.71
C VAL A 23 4.80 -9.81 -13.85
N SER A 24 4.16 -9.38 -14.94
CA SER A 24 4.85 -8.80 -16.09
C SER A 24 5.60 -7.52 -15.72
N GLY A 25 6.79 -7.33 -16.29
CA GLY A 25 7.55 -6.09 -16.12
C GLY A 25 7.16 -5.05 -17.17
N PHE A 26 6.86 -3.83 -16.75
CA PHE A 26 6.65 -2.67 -17.64
C PHE A 26 7.68 -1.58 -17.30
N GLN A 27 8.13 -0.85 -18.33
CA GLN A 27 9.01 0.30 -18.16
C GLN A 27 8.19 1.52 -17.71
N GLN A 28 8.62 2.18 -16.64
CA GLN A 28 8.03 3.45 -16.25
C GLN A 28 8.59 4.59 -17.12
N PRO A 29 7.75 5.55 -17.58
CA PRO A 29 8.19 6.65 -18.44
C PRO A 29 9.12 7.67 -17.77
N ASP A 30 8.97 7.90 -16.47
CA ASP A 30 9.71 8.91 -15.71
C ASP A 30 9.97 8.44 -14.26
N ASP A 31 10.59 9.27 -13.42
CA ASP A 31 10.96 8.95 -12.03
C ASP A 31 9.79 9.05 -11.03
N VAL A 32 8.62 9.54 -11.45
CA VAL A 32 7.45 9.78 -10.58
C VAL A 32 6.24 8.89 -10.90
N THR A 33 6.30 8.11 -11.99
CA THR A 33 5.24 7.22 -12.48
C THR A 33 5.37 5.76 -12.04
N CYS A 34 6.24 5.48 -11.07
CA CYS A 34 6.43 4.13 -10.53
C CYS A 34 5.13 3.52 -9.99
N GLY A 35 4.32 4.27 -9.24
CA GLY A 35 3.05 3.81 -8.67
C GLY A 35 2.04 3.35 -9.72
N PRO A 36 1.65 4.23 -10.67
CA PRO A 36 0.77 3.87 -11.79
C PRO A 36 1.31 2.72 -12.65
N THR A 37 2.63 2.68 -12.90
CA THR A 37 3.25 1.58 -13.64
C THR A 37 3.12 0.25 -12.91
N CYS A 38 3.34 0.24 -11.59
CA CYS A 38 3.12 -0.96 -10.79
C CYS A 38 1.62 -1.33 -10.75
N LEU A 39 0.69 -0.37 -10.69
CA LEU A 39 -0.75 -0.69 -10.73
C LEU A 39 -1.16 -1.32 -12.06
N ARG A 40 -0.60 -0.86 -13.18
CA ARG A 40 -0.75 -1.50 -14.49
C ARG A 40 -0.31 -2.96 -14.48
N GLN A 41 0.80 -3.28 -13.81
CA GLN A 41 1.26 -4.67 -13.65
C GLN A 41 0.25 -5.54 -12.91
N ILE A 42 -0.44 -4.97 -11.91
CA ILE A 42 -1.50 -5.68 -11.19
C ILE A 42 -2.71 -5.93 -12.08
N TYR A 43 -3.10 -4.95 -12.90
CA TYR A 43 -4.19 -5.14 -13.86
C TYR A 43 -3.86 -6.23 -14.87
N ASP A 44 -2.65 -6.21 -15.44
CA ASP A 44 -2.17 -7.26 -16.35
C ASP A 44 -2.18 -8.64 -15.70
N PHE A 45 -1.75 -8.74 -14.44
CA PHE A 45 -1.80 -10.00 -13.67
C PHE A 45 -3.22 -10.56 -13.51
N PHE A 46 -4.24 -9.71 -13.50
CA PHE A 46 -5.65 -10.10 -13.44
C PHE A 46 -6.33 -10.08 -14.83
N ASP A 47 -5.55 -10.23 -15.90
CA ASP A 47 -6.01 -10.28 -17.28
C ASP A 47 -6.80 -9.03 -17.73
N GLN A 48 -6.52 -7.87 -17.11
CA GLN A 48 -7.09 -6.58 -17.48
C GLN A 48 -6.09 -5.77 -18.32
N ASP A 49 -6.35 -5.71 -19.63
CA ASP A 49 -5.52 -4.96 -20.57
C ASP A 49 -5.90 -3.46 -20.60
N ILE A 50 -5.36 -2.69 -19.67
CA ILE A 50 -5.56 -1.25 -19.50
C ILE A 50 -4.28 -0.48 -19.84
N PRO A 51 -4.20 0.31 -20.92
CA PRO A 51 -2.99 1.07 -21.28
C PRO A 51 -2.45 1.95 -20.15
N LEU A 52 -1.13 2.09 -20.06
CA LEU A 52 -0.50 2.89 -19.00
C LEU A 52 -1.00 4.35 -19.00
N ASP A 53 -1.19 4.94 -20.18
CA ASP A 53 -1.70 6.32 -20.31
C ASP A 53 -3.10 6.50 -19.71
N GLU A 54 -3.94 5.46 -19.79
CA GLU A 54 -5.27 5.44 -19.15
C GLU A 54 -5.14 5.41 -17.63
N VAL A 55 -4.26 4.55 -17.10
CA VAL A 55 -3.96 4.49 -15.66
C VAL A 55 -3.41 5.83 -15.17
N LEU A 56 -2.50 6.45 -15.93
CA LEU A 56 -1.89 7.74 -15.59
C LEU A 56 -2.89 8.90 -15.59
N GLY A 57 -3.86 8.89 -16.51
CA GLY A 57 -4.90 9.92 -16.61
C GLY A 57 -5.95 9.88 -15.50
N GLU A 58 -6.13 8.73 -14.85
CA GLU A 58 -7.16 8.55 -13.81
C GLU A 58 -6.69 8.83 -12.38
N ILE A 59 -5.38 8.76 -12.15
CA ILE A 59 -4.80 8.74 -10.81
C ILE A 59 -4.39 10.15 -10.38
N ASP A 60 -4.96 10.59 -9.26
CA ASP A 60 -4.57 11.82 -8.61
C ASP A 60 -3.07 11.77 -8.24
N ARG A 61 -2.31 12.82 -8.60
CA ARG A 61 -0.88 12.96 -8.28
C ARG A 61 -0.66 13.93 -7.13
N ASN A 62 0.44 13.73 -6.42
CA ASN A 62 0.94 14.71 -5.45
C ASN A 62 1.63 15.88 -6.18
N GLU A 63 1.84 16.98 -5.46
CA GLU A 63 2.59 18.14 -5.97
C GLU A 63 4.04 17.81 -6.36
N ASP A 64 4.64 16.83 -5.67
CA ASP A 64 5.98 16.31 -5.97
C ASP A 64 5.96 15.29 -7.13
N GLY A 65 4.84 15.14 -7.84
CA GLY A 65 4.66 14.20 -8.94
C GLY A 65 4.42 12.75 -8.50
N GLY A 66 4.76 12.40 -7.26
CA GLY A 66 4.57 11.05 -6.73
C GLY A 66 3.10 10.68 -6.52
N THR A 67 2.84 9.40 -6.26
CA THR A 67 1.47 8.88 -6.08
C THR A 67 1.30 8.24 -4.71
N LEU A 68 0.25 8.63 -3.97
CA LEU A 68 -0.10 7.95 -2.72
C LEU A 68 -0.74 6.59 -3.03
N ALA A 69 -0.40 5.57 -2.23
CA ALA A 69 -0.97 4.23 -2.37
C ALA A 69 -2.51 4.23 -2.36
N VAL A 70 -3.13 5.14 -1.59
CA VAL A 70 -4.59 5.28 -1.54
C VAL A 70 -5.21 5.72 -2.88
N TYR A 71 -4.51 6.50 -3.70
CA TYR A 71 -5.01 6.87 -5.03
C TYR A 71 -4.98 5.69 -5.99
N LEU A 72 -3.92 4.86 -5.93
CA LEU A 72 -3.85 3.61 -6.68
C LEU A 72 -5.02 2.70 -6.30
N ALA A 73 -5.27 2.57 -4.99
CA ALA A 73 -6.37 1.75 -4.49
C ALA A 73 -7.75 2.29 -4.92
N ILE A 74 -7.96 3.60 -4.92
CA ILE A 74 -9.20 4.22 -5.43
C ILE A 74 -9.39 3.92 -6.92
N SER A 75 -8.33 4.02 -7.73
CA SER A 75 -8.40 3.66 -9.16
C SER A 75 -8.80 2.18 -9.34
N ALA A 76 -8.19 1.27 -8.56
CA ALA A 76 -8.59 -0.14 -8.55
C ALA A 76 -10.06 -0.35 -8.17
N LEU A 77 -10.55 0.28 -7.08
CA LEU A 77 -11.95 0.18 -6.66
C LEU A 77 -12.93 0.65 -7.74
N LYS A 78 -12.63 1.76 -8.43
CA LYS A 78 -13.46 2.27 -9.52
C LYS A 78 -13.58 1.29 -10.70
N ARG A 79 -12.58 0.43 -10.87
CA ARG A 79 -12.54 -0.62 -11.90
C ARG A 79 -13.15 -1.95 -11.43
N GLY A 80 -13.78 -1.98 -10.26
CA GLY A 80 -14.45 -3.17 -9.72
C GLY A 80 -13.54 -4.14 -8.98
N PHE A 81 -12.27 -3.78 -8.73
CA PHE A 81 -11.41 -4.57 -7.87
C PHE A 81 -11.77 -4.38 -6.40
N CYS A 82 -11.46 -5.39 -5.58
CA CYS A 82 -11.37 -5.20 -4.14
C CYS A 82 -9.96 -4.70 -3.79
N ALA A 83 -9.87 -3.67 -2.95
CA ALA A 83 -8.59 -3.10 -2.54
C ALA A 83 -8.48 -3.04 -1.01
N ARG A 84 -7.38 -3.58 -0.49
CA ARG A 84 -7.04 -3.55 0.94
C ARG A 84 -5.69 -2.86 1.12
N ILE A 85 -5.63 -1.89 2.03
CA ILE A 85 -4.39 -1.18 2.38
C ILE A 85 -3.96 -1.60 3.78
N TYR A 86 -2.73 -2.12 3.86
CA TYR A 86 -2.01 -2.29 5.12
C TYR A 86 -1.24 -1.01 5.41
N SER A 87 -1.64 -0.27 6.45
CA SER A 87 -1.07 1.04 6.75
C SER A 87 -0.33 1.05 8.08
N TYR A 88 0.83 1.72 8.07
CA TYR A 88 1.64 2.01 9.25
C TYR A 88 1.81 3.52 9.44
N ASP A 89 0.98 4.35 8.78
CA ASP A 89 1.07 5.80 8.84
C ASP A 89 0.36 6.36 10.08
N LEU A 90 1.13 6.49 11.18
CA LEU A 90 0.68 7.04 12.45
C LEU A 90 0.31 8.53 12.41
N ARG A 91 0.58 9.23 11.30
CA ARG A 91 0.19 10.65 11.14
C ARG A 91 -1.30 10.76 10.85
N ILE A 92 -1.86 9.75 10.16
CA ILE A 92 -3.26 9.69 9.77
C ILE A 92 -4.06 8.79 10.71
N PHE A 93 -3.50 7.62 11.05
CA PHE A 93 -4.20 6.59 11.83
C PHE A 93 -3.68 6.50 13.25
N ASP A 94 -4.57 6.20 14.19
CA ASP A 94 -4.21 5.83 15.55
C ASP A 94 -4.21 4.30 15.69
N PRO A 95 -3.21 3.69 16.34
CA PRO A 95 -3.17 2.23 16.55
C PRO A 95 -4.42 1.67 17.26
N SER A 96 -5.09 2.47 18.10
CA SER A 96 -6.34 2.08 18.77
C SER A 96 -7.51 1.89 17.81
N TRP A 97 -7.39 2.33 16.55
CA TRP A 97 -8.45 2.19 15.54
C TRP A 97 -8.43 0.85 14.80
N SER A 98 -7.48 -0.03 15.13
CA SER A 98 -7.24 -1.29 14.43
C SER A 98 -8.43 -2.26 14.39
N SER A 99 -9.32 -2.19 15.38
CA SER A 99 -10.54 -3.01 15.45
C SER A 99 -11.80 -2.32 14.96
N LEU A 100 -11.72 -1.06 14.50
CA LEU A 100 -12.89 -0.29 14.09
C LEU A 100 -13.40 -0.75 12.72
N PRO A 101 -14.73 -0.90 12.55
CA PRO A 101 -15.33 -1.05 11.23
C PRO A 101 -15.04 0.14 10.32
N SER A 102 -15.05 -0.06 9.00
CA SER A 102 -14.73 0.99 8.01
C SER A 102 -15.55 2.28 8.18
N GLY A 103 -16.82 2.17 8.61
CA GLY A 103 -17.67 3.33 8.89
C GLY A 103 -17.17 4.18 10.06
N GLU A 104 -16.87 3.55 11.20
CA GLU A 104 -16.33 4.22 12.38
C GLU A 104 -14.91 4.74 12.13
N LEU A 105 -14.08 3.98 11.40
CA LEU A 105 -12.75 4.41 11.00
C LEU A 105 -12.81 5.69 10.15
N ARG A 106 -13.76 5.76 9.20
CA ARG A 106 -13.99 6.96 8.39
C ARG A 106 -14.34 8.16 9.28
N GLU A 107 -15.27 7.99 10.23
CA GLU A 107 -15.66 9.05 11.16
C GLU A 107 -14.47 9.56 11.99
N LYS A 108 -13.60 8.66 12.47
CA LYS A 108 -12.37 9.06 13.18
C LYS A 108 -11.43 9.90 12.30
N ILE A 109 -11.27 9.54 11.03
CA ILE A 109 -10.45 10.31 10.08
C ILE A 109 -11.09 11.68 9.81
N GLU A 110 -12.41 11.74 9.64
CA GLU A 110 -13.16 12.99 9.46
C GLU A 110 -13.00 13.93 10.66
N LEU A 111 -13.06 13.40 11.89
CA LEU A 111 -12.80 14.18 13.12
C LEU A 111 -11.34 14.64 13.24
N ARG A 112 -10.39 13.86 12.72
CA ARG A 112 -8.98 14.23 12.74
C ARG A 112 -8.62 15.28 11.69
N LEU A 113 -9.32 15.31 10.56
CA LEU A 113 -9.01 16.14 9.40
C LEU A 113 -8.78 17.64 9.73
N PRO A 114 -9.62 18.33 10.54
CA PRO A 114 -9.41 19.74 10.89
C PRO A 114 -8.13 20.00 11.71
N HIS A 115 -7.59 18.96 12.37
CA HIS A 115 -6.43 19.05 13.23
C HIS A 115 -5.11 18.74 12.49
N LEU A 116 -5.19 18.34 11.21
CA LEU A 116 -4.02 18.06 10.38
C LEU A 116 -3.41 19.37 9.88
N ARG A 117 -2.25 19.74 10.46
CA ARG A 117 -1.57 21.01 10.17
C ARG A 117 -0.95 21.10 8.76
N ARG A 118 -0.63 19.97 8.14
CA ARG A 118 0.05 19.94 6.83
C ARG A 118 -0.96 19.61 5.75
N GLU A 119 -0.96 20.39 4.66
CA GLU A 119 -1.88 20.19 3.55
C GLU A 119 -1.77 18.78 2.93
N LYS A 120 -0.53 18.26 2.77
CA LYS A 120 -0.29 16.89 2.30
C LYS A 120 -0.97 15.84 3.18
N ALA A 121 -0.97 16.02 4.50
CA ALA A 121 -1.65 15.11 5.42
C ALA A 121 -3.17 15.22 5.30
N ALA A 122 -3.71 16.44 5.20
CA ALA A 122 -5.14 16.66 5.01
C ALA A 122 -5.64 16.07 3.67
N ARG A 123 -4.85 16.19 2.60
CA ARG A 123 -5.13 15.58 1.30
C ARG A 123 -5.13 14.05 1.38
N CYS A 124 -4.14 13.48 2.05
CA CYS A 124 -4.07 12.04 2.32
C CYS A 124 -5.30 11.54 3.10
N ALA A 125 -5.70 12.24 4.17
CA ALA A 125 -6.89 11.91 4.95
C ALA A 125 -8.19 11.97 4.12
N ARG A 126 -8.35 13.00 3.28
CA ARG A 126 -9.49 13.09 2.34
C ARG A 126 -9.53 11.92 1.36
N ALA A 127 -8.37 11.50 0.86
CA ALA A 127 -8.27 10.34 -0.03
C ALA A 127 -8.68 9.05 0.70
N PHE A 128 -8.24 8.84 1.95
CA PHE A 128 -8.69 7.68 2.74
C PHE A 128 -10.19 7.70 3.03
N ILE A 129 -10.80 8.85 3.30
CA ILE A 129 -12.26 8.97 3.44
C ILE A 129 -12.95 8.53 2.14
N ARG A 130 -12.47 8.96 0.98
CA ARG A 130 -12.99 8.54 -0.33
C ARG A 130 -12.82 7.04 -0.57
N PHE A 131 -11.65 6.50 -0.25
CA PHE A 131 -11.35 5.07 -0.34
C PHE A 131 -12.32 4.21 0.47
N LEU A 132 -12.54 4.57 1.75
CA LEU A 132 -13.49 3.87 2.62
C LEU A 132 -14.93 3.98 2.11
N LYS A 133 -15.32 5.14 1.55
CA LYS A 133 -16.66 5.32 0.93
C LYS A 133 -16.88 4.44 -0.30
N LEU A 134 -15.82 4.11 -1.02
CA LEU A 134 -15.85 3.22 -2.18
C LEU A 134 -15.78 1.72 -1.81
N GLY A 135 -15.83 1.38 -0.52
CA GLY A 135 -15.74 -0.01 -0.05
C GLY A 135 -14.31 -0.51 0.13
N GLY A 136 -13.31 0.37 0.10
CA GLY A 136 -11.94 0.04 0.42
C GLY A 136 -11.77 -0.47 1.85
N GLU A 137 -10.86 -1.42 2.04
CA GLU A 137 -10.59 -2.02 3.35
C GLU A 137 -9.25 -1.55 3.91
N MET A 138 -9.23 -1.23 5.20
CA MET A 138 -8.02 -0.91 5.94
C MET A 138 -7.61 -2.09 6.81
N ALA A 139 -6.32 -2.35 6.88
CA ALA A 139 -5.72 -3.34 7.76
C ALA A 139 -4.50 -2.74 8.47
N PHE A 140 -4.25 -3.21 9.69
CA PHE A 140 -3.21 -2.68 10.59
C PHE A 140 -2.32 -3.80 11.15
N ASP A 141 -2.37 -4.99 10.55
CA ASP A 141 -1.54 -6.14 10.92
C ASP A 141 -0.04 -5.81 10.82
N GLU A 142 0.75 -6.35 11.73
CA GLU A 142 2.20 -6.20 11.70
C GLU A 142 2.79 -6.81 10.40
N LEU A 143 3.75 -6.10 9.80
CA LEU A 143 4.42 -6.56 8.58
C LEU A 143 5.36 -7.71 8.89
N THR A 144 4.85 -8.94 8.80
CA THR A 144 5.61 -10.16 9.04
C THR A 144 5.79 -10.98 7.77
N PRO A 145 6.85 -11.83 7.68
CA PRO A 145 6.97 -12.80 6.59
C PRO A 145 5.75 -13.72 6.46
N SER A 146 5.08 -14.02 7.57
CA SER A 146 3.86 -14.84 7.59
C SER A 146 2.68 -14.11 6.94
N LEU A 147 2.51 -12.80 7.20
CA LEU A 147 1.48 -11.99 6.55
C LEU A 147 1.69 -11.98 5.03
N LEU A 148 2.91 -11.66 4.58
CA LEU A 148 3.25 -11.63 3.14
C LEU A 148 2.96 -12.97 2.47
N LYS A 149 3.42 -14.08 3.08
CA LYS A 149 3.12 -15.43 2.57
C LYS A 149 1.62 -15.70 2.50
N SER A 150 0.85 -15.29 3.51
CA SER A 150 -0.60 -15.53 3.51
C SER A 150 -1.31 -14.79 2.36
N ILE A 151 -0.80 -13.64 1.93
CA ILE A 151 -1.34 -12.89 0.78
C ILE A 151 -0.89 -13.55 -0.53
N LEU A 152 0.42 -13.79 -0.68
CA LEU A 152 0.98 -14.38 -1.90
C LEU A 152 0.45 -15.79 -2.19
N ASN A 153 0.20 -16.61 -1.15
CA ASN A 153 -0.38 -17.96 -1.28
C ASN A 153 -1.81 -17.96 -1.85
N ARG A 154 -2.47 -16.80 -1.88
CA ARG A 154 -3.79 -16.63 -2.48
C ARG A 154 -3.71 -16.06 -3.91
N ASN A 155 -2.52 -16.05 -4.51
CA ASN A 155 -2.25 -15.43 -5.82
C ASN A 155 -2.63 -13.94 -5.86
N HIS A 156 -2.44 -13.23 -4.75
CA HIS A 156 -2.69 -11.79 -4.70
C HIS A 156 -1.35 -11.05 -4.80
N PRO A 157 -1.08 -10.32 -5.90
CA PRO A 157 0.11 -9.50 -6.01
C PRO A 157 0.04 -8.31 -5.04
N ILE A 158 1.20 -7.82 -4.60
CA ILE A 158 1.31 -6.78 -3.57
C ILE A 158 1.98 -5.55 -4.16
N LEU A 159 1.33 -4.39 -3.99
CA LEU A 159 1.95 -3.10 -4.20
C LEU A 159 2.52 -2.59 -2.88
N ALA A 160 3.85 -2.48 -2.80
CA ALA A 160 4.54 -1.96 -1.63
C ALA A 160 5.03 -0.52 -1.87
N GLY A 161 4.47 0.43 -1.12
CA GLY A 161 5.00 1.78 -1.07
C GLY A 161 6.29 1.83 -0.24
N LEU A 162 7.41 2.19 -0.86
CA LEU A 162 8.71 2.29 -0.20
C LEU A 162 9.12 3.76 -0.06
N SER A 163 9.87 4.05 1.01
CA SER A 163 10.54 5.35 1.13
C SER A 163 11.71 5.42 0.14
N ALA A 164 11.71 6.41 -0.75
CA ALA A 164 12.80 6.64 -1.68
C ALA A 164 14.13 6.90 -0.94
N THR A 165 14.09 7.68 0.14
CA THR A 165 15.22 7.91 1.06
C THR A 165 15.80 6.59 1.57
N TYR A 166 14.93 5.66 1.98
CA TYR A 166 15.37 4.34 2.47
C TYR A 166 15.93 3.47 1.33
N LEU A 167 15.23 3.41 0.19
CA LEU A 167 15.58 2.54 -0.93
C LEU A 167 16.88 2.97 -1.60
N TYR A 168 17.04 4.26 -1.86
CA TYR A 168 18.18 4.83 -2.57
C TYR A 168 19.28 5.36 -1.65
N LYS A 169 19.08 5.29 -0.32
CA LYS A 169 20.03 5.77 0.69
C LYS A 169 20.45 7.23 0.46
N MET A 170 19.48 8.06 0.06
CA MET A 170 19.67 9.49 -0.19
C MET A 170 18.94 10.31 0.88
N PRO A 171 19.46 11.50 1.28
CA PRO A 171 18.86 12.33 2.32
C PRO A 171 17.45 12.83 1.97
#